data_AF-A0A961JDL6-F1
#
_entry.id   AF-A0A961JDL6-F1
#
_cell.length_a   1.000
_cell.length_b   1.000
_cell.length_c   1.000
_cell.angle_alpha   90.00
_cell.angle_beta   90.00
_cell.angle_gamma   90.00
#
_symmetry.space_group_name_H-M   'P 1'
#
loop_
_entity.id
_entity.type
_entity.pdbx_description
1 polymer ?
#
loop_
_entity_poly.entity_id
_entity_poly.type
_entity_poly.pdbx_seq_one_letter_code
_entity_poly.pdbx_strand_id
1 'polypeptide(L)'
;RILEEWARAAAKLGPGQEALARGEVAAVEARFPKASVTPKAGDEARLWLPDPADVHVLAAAIAGSADLLLTLNVSDFPRHTLEEEGIAREVPDLFLRGLWEAHPVAVAEVAEKVRAEAERLSGEPWPIRKLMKKARLPRLGKALEPA
;
A
#
# COMPACT_ATOMS: atom_id res chain seq x y z
N ARG A 1 13.56 7.67 2.10
CA ARG A 1 14.05 6.73 1.07
C ARG A 1 12.91 6.15 0.25
N ILE A 2 11.88 5.54 0.87
CA ILE A 2 10.72 4.96 0.18
C ILE A 2 10.04 5.93 -0.82
N LEU A 3 9.69 7.15 -0.38
CA LEU A 3 9.03 8.14 -1.26
C LEU A 3 9.93 8.62 -2.41
N GLU A 4 11.24 8.66 -2.19
CA GLU A 4 12.21 9.02 -3.24
C GLU A 4 12.38 7.89 -4.26
N GLU A 5 12.36 6.63 -3.82
CA GLU A 5 12.34 5.46 -4.71
C GLU A 5 11.09 5.44 -5.58
N TRP A 6 9.92 5.78 -5.01
CA TRP A 6 8.69 5.95 -5.78
C TRP A 6 8.83 7.04 -6.86
N ALA A 7 9.30 8.23 -6.49
CA ALA A 7 9.48 9.33 -7.46
C ALA A 7 10.41 8.91 -8.62
N ARG A 8 11.53 8.25 -8.31
CA ARG A 8 12.48 7.75 -9.33
C ARG A 8 11.91 6.61 -10.17
N ALA A 9 11.13 5.71 -9.55
CA ALA A 9 10.49 4.62 -10.28
C ALA A 9 9.47 5.16 -11.28
N ALA A 10 8.73 6.22 -10.93
CA ALA A 10 7.77 6.87 -11.81
C ALA A 10 8.43 7.43 -13.09
N ALA A 11 9.69 7.87 -13.04
CA ALA A 11 10.43 8.32 -14.23
C ALA A 11 10.45 7.27 -15.36
N LYS A 12 10.37 5.97 -15.02
CA LYS A 12 10.34 4.86 -15.98
C LYS A 12 9.04 4.76 -16.77
N LEU A 13 7.98 5.44 -16.33
CA LEU A 13 6.66 5.44 -16.98
C LEU A 13 6.55 6.47 -18.12
N GLY A 14 7.52 7.40 -18.23
CA GLY A 14 7.60 8.37 -19.33
C GLY A 14 7.94 9.79 -18.87
N PRO A 15 8.11 10.73 -19.82
CA PRO A 15 8.42 12.12 -19.51
C PRO A 15 7.38 12.77 -18.60
N GLY A 16 7.83 13.53 -17.60
CA GLY A 16 6.96 14.25 -16.65
C GLY A 16 6.37 13.39 -15.52
N GLN A 17 6.49 12.07 -15.57
CA GLN A 17 5.92 11.18 -14.54
C GLN A 17 6.59 11.31 -13.18
N GLU A 18 7.92 11.54 -13.14
CA GLU A 18 8.61 11.85 -11.88
C GLU A 18 8.11 13.16 -11.27
N ALA A 19 7.88 14.20 -12.08
CA ALA A 19 7.38 15.48 -11.58
C ALA A 19 5.97 15.34 -10.98
N LEU A 20 5.10 14.54 -11.61
CA LEU A 20 3.79 14.19 -11.05
C LEU A 20 3.93 13.44 -9.73
N ALA A 21 4.75 12.38 -9.69
CA ALA A 21 4.99 11.60 -8.47
C ALA A 21 5.55 12.47 -7.32
N ARG A 22 6.44 13.42 -7.62
CA ARG A 22 6.95 14.38 -6.61
C ARG A 22 5.84 15.30 -6.08
N GLY A 23 4.90 15.71 -6.93
CA GLY A 23 3.71 16.44 -6.49
C GLY A 23 2.82 15.60 -5.58
N GLU A 24 2.61 14.32 -5.90
CA GLU A 24 1.85 13.38 -5.07
C GLU A 24 2.55 13.09 -3.73
N VAL A 25 3.87 12.92 -3.73
CA VAL A 25 4.69 12.82 -2.51
C VAL A 25 4.45 14.03 -1.60
N ALA A 26 4.56 15.25 -2.14
CA ALA A 26 4.34 16.46 -1.35
C ALA A 26 2.91 16.54 -0.78
N ALA A 27 1.91 16.13 -1.56
CA ALA A 27 0.52 16.08 -1.10
C ALA A 27 0.30 15.05 0.03
N VAL A 28 0.91 13.87 -0.08
CA VAL A 28 0.84 12.82 0.95
C VAL A 28 1.53 13.28 2.24
N GLU A 29 2.73 13.87 2.14
CA GLU A 29 3.47 14.37 3.31
C GLU A 29 2.71 15.50 4.02
N ALA A 30 2.09 16.43 3.26
CA ALA A 30 1.27 17.48 3.81
C ALA A 30 -0.01 16.94 4.50
N ARG A 31 -0.61 15.88 3.94
CA ARG A 31 -1.84 15.27 4.46
C ARG A 31 -1.58 14.40 5.69
N PHE A 32 -0.42 13.75 5.74
CA PHE A 32 -0.03 12.80 6.79
C PHE A 32 1.35 13.14 7.36
N PRO A 33 1.51 14.29 8.04
CA PRO A 33 2.82 14.75 8.51
C PRO A 33 3.48 13.83 9.54
N LYS A 34 2.71 12.91 10.14
CA LYS A 34 3.19 11.91 11.10
C LYS A 34 3.48 10.53 10.48
N ALA A 35 3.27 10.36 9.19
CA ALA A 35 3.49 9.08 8.49
C ALA A 35 4.92 8.91 7.96
N SER A 36 5.71 9.99 7.94
CA SER A 36 7.12 9.94 7.57
C SER A 36 7.98 9.72 8.81
N VAL A 37 8.78 8.67 8.79
CA VAL A 37 9.70 8.32 9.87
C VAL A 37 11.12 8.20 9.34
N THR A 38 12.09 8.52 10.19
CA THR A 38 13.51 8.38 9.89
C THR A 38 14.06 7.25 10.76
N PRO A 39 14.39 6.08 10.19
CA PRO A 39 15.09 5.03 10.91
C PRO A 39 16.40 5.54 11.51
N LYS A 40 16.82 4.99 12.65
CA LYS A 40 18.09 5.39 13.27
C LYS A 40 19.25 4.82 12.46
N ALA A 41 20.38 5.54 12.51
CA ALA A 41 21.61 5.06 11.91
C ALA A 41 22.01 3.71 12.55
N GLY A 42 22.19 2.67 11.73
CA GLY A 42 22.52 1.32 12.17
C GLY A 42 21.34 0.36 12.33
N ASP A 43 20.08 0.85 12.29
CA ASP A 43 18.90 -0.03 12.34
C ASP A 43 18.90 -1.01 11.16
N GLU A 44 19.28 -0.56 9.97
CA GLU A 44 19.38 -1.43 8.79
C GLU A 44 20.47 -2.50 8.93
N ALA A 45 21.55 -2.25 9.68
CA ALA A 45 22.72 -3.14 9.72
C ALA A 45 22.48 -4.46 10.47
N ARG A 46 21.51 -4.49 11.39
CA ARG A 46 21.11 -5.71 12.11
C ARG A 46 19.97 -6.48 11.42
N LEU A 47 19.32 -5.85 10.45
CA LEU A 47 18.14 -6.40 9.79
C LEU A 47 18.55 -7.21 8.58
N TRP A 48 17.77 -8.25 8.30
CA TRP A 48 17.96 -9.10 7.14
C TRP A 48 16.62 -9.36 6.49
N LEU A 49 16.59 -9.29 5.16
CA LEU A 49 15.49 -9.72 4.31
C LEU A 49 16.07 -10.49 3.11
N PRO A 50 15.28 -11.35 2.45
CA PRO A 50 15.69 -12.02 1.22
C PRO A 50 16.16 -11.04 0.13
N ASP A 51 15.51 -9.88 0.00
CA ASP A 51 16.00 -8.77 -0.81
C ASP A 51 16.64 -7.70 0.09
N PRO A 52 17.98 -7.53 0.05
CA PRO A 52 18.67 -6.47 0.79
C PRO A 52 18.20 -5.07 0.40
N ALA A 53 17.68 -4.89 -0.81
CA ALA A 53 17.15 -3.61 -1.26
C ALA A 53 15.87 -3.20 -0.53
N ASP A 54 15.19 -4.12 0.16
CA ASP A 54 13.93 -3.87 0.89
C ASP A 54 14.13 -3.66 2.41
N VAL A 55 15.35 -3.82 2.92
CA VAL A 55 15.66 -3.72 4.36
C VAL A 55 15.25 -2.36 4.95
N HIS A 56 15.36 -1.27 4.19
CA HIS A 56 14.94 0.05 4.66
C HIS A 56 13.42 0.18 4.86
N VAL A 57 12.62 -0.66 4.18
CA VAL A 57 11.16 -0.71 4.39
C VAL A 57 10.86 -1.32 5.76
N LEU A 58 11.54 -2.41 6.12
CA LEU A 58 11.43 -3.01 7.45
C LEU A 58 11.95 -2.07 8.53
N ALA A 59 13.10 -1.42 8.31
CA ALA A 59 13.64 -0.42 9.24
C ALA A 59 12.65 0.73 9.48
N ALA A 60 11.95 1.20 8.44
CA ALA A 60 10.91 2.20 8.55
C ALA A 60 9.69 1.70 9.34
N ALA A 61 9.24 0.47 9.11
CA ALA A 61 8.14 -0.12 9.86
C ALA A 61 8.46 -0.20 11.37
N ILE A 62 9.68 -0.62 11.72
CA ILE A 62 10.16 -0.68 13.11
C ILE A 62 10.24 0.72 13.72
N ALA A 63 10.88 1.67 13.02
CA ALA A 63 11.02 3.04 13.50
C ALA A 63 9.67 3.74 13.70
N GLY A 64 8.67 3.39 12.88
CA GLY A 64 7.29 3.85 13.01
C GLY A 64 6.44 3.08 14.01
N SER A 65 6.98 2.06 14.70
CA SER A 65 6.24 1.18 15.60
C SER A 65 4.98 0.58 14.94
N ALA A 66 5.10 0.16 13.68
CA ALA A 66 4.00 -0.41 12.94
C ALA A 66 3.67 -1.82 13.43
N ASP A 67 2.40 -2.11 13.72
CA ASP A 67 1.97 -3.48 14.05
C ASP A 67 1.85 -4.38 12.80
N LEU A 68 1.71 -3.78 11.61
CA LEU A 68 1.38 -4.46 10.37
C LEU A 68 2.11 -3.85 9.16
N LEU A 69 2.75 -4.73 8.37
CA LEU A 69 3.28 -4.42 7.05
C LEU A 69 2.37 -5.02 5.98
N LEU A 70 1.71 -4.13 5.22
CA LEU A 70 0.88 -4.52 4.07
C LEU A 70 1.72 -4.56 2.79
N THR A 71 1.81 -5.74 2.16
CA THR A 71 2.60 -5.89 0.93
C THR A 71 2.05 -6.98 0.02
N LEU A 72 2.25 -6.80 -1.29
CA LEU A 72 2.05 -7.86 -2.30
C LEU A 72 3.33 -8.69 -2.52
N ASN A 73 4.50 -8.20 -2.11
CA ASN A 73 5.80 -8.84 -2.29
C ASN A 73 6.09 -9.82 -1.15
N VAL A 74 5.24 -10.84 -1.02
CA VAL A 74 5.29 -11.76 0.14
C VAL A 74 6.57 -12.60 0.22
N SER A 75 7.28 -12.78 -0.89
CA SER A 75 8.59 -13.46 -0.93
C SER A 75 9.68 -12.66 -0.25
N ASP A 76 9.63 -11.34 -0.40
CA ASP A 76 10.70 -10.43 0.01
C ASP A 76 10.52 -10.01 1.47
N PHE A 77 9.33 -10.30 2.02
CA PHE A 77 8.95 -10.07 3.42
C PHE A 77 8.42 -11.36 4.06
N PRO A 78 9.27 -12.33 4.41
CA PRO A 78 8.83 -13.57 5.05
C PRO A 78 8.18 -13.31 6.43
N ARG A 79 7.11 -14.04 6.75
CA ARG A 79 6.37 -13.85 8.02
C ARG A 79 7.28 -14.02 9.25
N HIS A 80 8.06 -15.10 9.30
CA HIS A 80 8.93 -15.41 10.44
C HIS A 80 9.93 -14.27 10.72
N THR A 81 10.55 -13.71 9.68
CA THR A 81 11.51 -12.61 9.79
C THR A 81 10.86 -11.33 10.34
N LEU A 82 9.62 -11.04 9.93
CA LEU A 82 8.89 -9.87 10.43
C LEU A 82 8.37 -10.06 11.86
N GLU A 83 7.94 -11.28 12.20
CA GLU A 83 7.44 -11.64 13.52
C GLU A 83 8.53 -11.51 14.61
N GLU A 84 9.79 -11.78 14.27
CA GLU A 84 10.96 -11.54 15.16
C GLU A 84 11.10 -10.06 15.56
N GLU A 85 10.65 -9.14 14.70
CA GLU A 85 10.63 -7.70 14.95
C GLU A 85 9.28 -7.20 15.49
N GLY A 86 8.35 -8.12 15.81
CA GLY A 86 7.02 -7.80 16.32
C GLY A 86 6.04 -7.26 15.26
N ILE A 87 6.35 -7.43 13.97
CA ILE A 87 5.56 -6.90 12.86
C ILE A 87 4.79 -8.03 12.19
N ALA A 88 3.46 -7.92 12.13
CA ALA A 88 2.67 -8.83 11.30
C ALA A 88 2.80 -8.46 9.82
N ARG A 89 2.58 -9.43 8.92
CA ARG A 89 2.42 -9.18 7.49
C ARG A 89 1.03 -9.55 7.01
N GLU A 90 0.43 -8.73 6.16
CA GLU A 90 -0.78 -9.13 5.43
C GLU A 90 -0.76 -8.63 3.98
N VAL A 91 -1.55 -9.28 3.12
CA VAL A 91 -1.79 -8.80 1.75
C VAL A 91 -3.00 -7.85 1.73
N PRO A 92 -2.98 -6.78 0.92
CA PRO A 92 -4.05 -5.77 0.91
C PRO A 92 -5.46 -6.33 0.72
N ASP A 93 -5.64 -7.33 -0.15
CA ASP A 93 -6.96 -7.95 -0.41
C ASP A 93 -7.58 -8.61 0.83
N LEU A 94 -6.77 -9.34 1.61
CA LEU A 94 -7.24 -9.98 2.84
C LEU A 94 -7.52 -8.95 3.94
N PHE A 95 -6.61 -7.97 4.09
CA PHE A 95 -6.78 -6.90 5.06
C PHE A 95 -8.06 -6.08 4.81
N LEU A 96 -8.27 -5.61 3.57
CA LEU A 96 -9.45 -4.83 3.22
C LEU A 96 -10.74 -5.65 3.28
N ARG A 97 -10.68 -6.96 2.99
CA ARG A 97 -11.81 -7.87 3.21
C ARG A 97 -12.18 -7.95 4.70
N GLY A 98 -11.20 -8.09 5.60
CA GLY A 98 -11.44 -8.06 7.04
C GLY A 98 -12.04 -6.72 7.51
N LEU A 99 -11.55 -5.60 6.98
CA LEU A 99 -12.14 -4.28 7.25
C LEU A 99 -13.59 -4.18 6.77
N TRP A 100 -13.91 -4.77 5.61
CA TRP A 100 -15.28 -4.82 5.13
C TRP A 100 -16.17 -5.70 6.03
N GLU A 101 -15.66 -6.81 6.55
CA GLU A 101 -16.43 -7.65 7.50
C GLU A 101 -16.75 -6.91 8.79
N ALA A 102 -15.80 -6.11 9.30
CA ALA A 102 -15.99 -5.29 10.49
C ALA A 102 -16.86 -4.05 10.24
N HIS A 103 -16.72 -3.43 9.06
CA HIS A 103 -17.32 -2.13 8.72
C HIS A 103 -17.88 -2.12 7.29
N PRO A 104 -18.90 -2.93 6.98
CA PRO A 104 -19.34 -3.17 5.61
C PRO A 104 -19.85 -1.91 4.91
N VAL A 105 -20.60 -1.08 5.64
CA VAL A 105 -21.16 0.18 5.09
C VAL A 105 -20.04 1.17 4.76
N ALA A 106 -19.14 1.45 5.70
CA ALA A 106 -18.06 2.43 5.51
C ALA A 106 -17.12 2.03 4.35
N VAL A 107 -16.78 0.75 4.26
CA VAL A 107 -15.91 0.25 3.18
C VAL A 107 -16.64 0.26 1.84
N ALA A 108 -17.93 -0.08 1.80
CA ALA A 108 -18.74 0.02 0.59
C ALA A 108 -18.85 1.46 0.07
N GLU A 109 -19.04 2.45 0.94
CA GLU A 109 -19.08 3.86 0.55
C GLU A 109 -17.75 4.34 -0.06
N VAL A 110 -16.61 3.94 0.52
CA VAL A 110 -15.28 4.27 -0.03
C VAL A 110 -15.08 3.58 -1.38
N ALA A 111 -15.45 2.30 -1.48
CA ALA A 111 -15.31 1.56 -2.73
C ALA A 111 -16.18 2.14 -3.85
N GLU A 112 -17.38 2.62 -3.54
CA GLU A 112 -18.25 3.29 -4.51
C GLU A 112 -17.66 4.62 -4.99
N LYS A 113 -17.06 5.42 -4.09
CA LYS A 113 -16.33 6.64 -4.49
C LYS A 113 -15.16 6.33 -5.44
N VAL A 114 -14.41 5.27 -5.15
CA VAL A 114 -13.32 4.80 -6.03
C VAL A 114 -13.86 4.34 -7.39
N ARG A 115 -14.99 3.62 -7.40
CA ARG A 115 -15.66 3.18 -8.63
C ARG A 115 -16.12 4.36 -9.48
N ALA A 116 -16.80 5.33 -8.87
CA ALA A 116 -17.28 6.52 -9.54
C ALA A 116 -16.13 7.34 -10.14
N GLU A 117 -15.01 7.46 -9.43
CA GLU A 117 -13.82 8.15 -9.95
C GLU A 117 -13.17 7.39 -11.12
N ALA A 118 -13.13 6.06 -11.06
CA ALA A 118 -12.63 5.25 -12.17
C ALA A 118 -13.50 5.41 -13.43
N GLU A 119 -14.83 5.43 -13.29
CA GLU A 119 -15.75 5.71 -14.40
C GLU A 119 -15.57 7.12 -14.95
N ARG A 120 -15.42 8.12 -14.08
CA ARG A 120 -15.17 9.51 -14.48
C ARG A 120 -13.89 9.66 -15.31
N LEU A 121 -12.82 8.97 -14.92
CA LEU A 121 -11.51 9.04 -15.60
C LEU A 121 -11.47 8.23 -16.90
N SER A 122 -12.13 7.07 -16.94
CA SER A 122 -12.09 6.17 -18.09
C SER A 122 -13.20 6.42 -19.12
N GLY A 123 -14.30 7.06 -18.71
CA GLY A 123 -15.48 7.28 -19.55
C GLY A 123 -16.33 6.03 -19.78
N GLU A 124 -16.01 4.91 -19.14
CA GLU A 124 -16.74 3.65 -19.28
C GLU A 124 -17.27 3.14 -17.92
N PRO A 125 -18.39 2.39 -17.91
CA PRO A 125 -18.93 1.85 -16.68
C PRO A 125 -18.05 0.73 -16.10
N TRP A 126 -17.85 0.75 -14.79
CA TRP A 126 -17.05 -0.22 -14.05
C TRP A 126 -17.90 -1.01 -13.06
N PRO A 127 -18.11 -2.33 -13.29
CA PRO A 127 -18.61 -3.22 -12.25
C PRO A 127 -17.60 -3.30 -11.10
N ILE A 128 -18.07 -3.11 -9.86
CA ILE A 128 -17.19 -3.01 -8.68
C ILE A 128 -16.25 -4.21 -8.55
N ARG A 129 -16.76 -5.43 -8.80
CA ARG A 129 -15.96 -6.66 -8.77
C ARG A 129 -14.85 -6.69 -9.81
N LYS A 130 -15.10 -6.20 -11.02
CA LYS A 130 -14.08 -6.12 -12.08
C LYS A 130 -13.01 -5.08 -11.74
N LEU A 131 -13.43 -3.92 -11.23
CA LEU A 131 -12.50 -2.86 -10.82
C LEU A 131 -11.59 -3.34 -9.68
N MET A 132 -12.15 -3.92 -8.63
CA MET A 132 -11.37 -4.45 -7.51
C MET A 132 -10.44 -5.58 -7.95
N LYS A 133 -10.89 -6.49 -8.83
CA LYS A 133 -10.00 -7.52 -9.41
C LYS A 133 -8.82 -6.90 -10.18
N LYS A 134 -9.06 -5.84 -10.98
CA LYS A 134 -8.01 -5.10 -11.70
C LYS A 134 -7.00 -4.47 -10.74
N ALA A 135 -7.47 -4.01 -9.57
CA ALA A 135 -6.64 -3.49 -8.49
C ALA A 135 -5.99 -4.58 -7.59
N ARG A 136 -6.05 -5.86 -7.98
CA ARG A 136 -5.56 -7.02 -7.19
C ARG A 136 -6.28 -7.23 -5.85
N LEU A 137 -7.57 -6.85 -5.78
CA LEU A 137 -8.45 -7.00 -4.62
C LEU A 137 -9.66 -7.93 -4.91
N PRO A 138 -9.46 -9.17 -5.40
CA PRO A 138 -10.56 -10.02 -5.84
C PRO A 138 -11.51 -10.46 -4.71
N ARG A 139 -11.04 -10.63 -3.47
CA ARG A 139 -11.90 -11.03 -2.34
C ARG A 139 -12.75 -9.86 -1.88
N LEU A 140 -12.17 -8.67 -1.77
CA LEU A 140 -12.95 -7.46 -1.52
C LEU A 140 -13.96 -7.21 -2.66
N GLY A 141 -13.56 -7.41 -3.91
CA GLY A 141 -14.46 -7.29 -5.05
C GLY A 141 -15.66 -8.22 -4.98
N LYS A 142 -15.47 -9.46 -4.51
CA LYS A 142 -16.58 -10.40 -4.25
C LYS A 142 -17.43 -9.97 -3.06
N ALA A 143 -16.83 -9.37 -2.04
CA ALA A 143 -17.52 -8.86 -0.85
C ALA A 143 -18.54 -7.76 -1.17
N LEU A 144 -18.13 -6.86 -2.06
CA LEU A 144 -18.86 -5.65 -2.42
C LEU A 144 -19.92 -5.88 -3.52
N GLU A 145 -19.94 -7.06 -4.12
CA GLU A 145 -20.93 -7.38 -5.14
C GLU A 145 -22.31 -7.50 -4.46
N PRO A 146 -23.33 -6.75 -4.92
CA PRO A 146 -24.69 -6.91 -4.43
C PRO A 146 -25.15 -8.36 -4.60
N ALA A 147 -25.91 -8.86 -3.62
CA ALA A 147 -26.52 -10.20 -3.69
C ALA A 147 -27.55 -10.31 -4.81
#